data_AF-A0A1V8UN30-F1
#
_entry.id   AF-A0A1V8UN30-F1
#
_cell.length_a   1.000
_cell.length_b   1.000
_cell.length_c   1.000
_cell.angle_alpha   90.00
_cell.angle_beta   90.00
_cell.angle_gamma   90.00
#
_symmetry.space_group_name_H-M   'P 1'
#
loop_
_entity.id
_entity.type
_entity.pdbx_description
1 polymer ?
#
loop_
_entity_poly.entity_id
_entity_poly.type
_entity_poly.pdbx_seq_one_letter_code
_entity_poly.pdbx_strand_id
1 'polypeptide(L)'
;MSYESTVIITGGTTGLGYECARTIAKQKPESRIIIAARSAGNEAVANINKETGLTNVQYSRLDLSDLTNVRSFADKITTGDFEPISALVLNAGIQISGDITFTKQEIETTFGVNHVGHALLLLLLMPKLESNARIVITSSGTHDLKQKSGLPDAIYKRAQLLAHPNEESTKYVGQQRYATSKLCNVLWTYAMERRRAADPAKHSWTINAMDPGLMPGTGLARDYGAVLWFIWRQILPRMLPILRLLLFSNIHTTGESGRNLARLAISADVQGVSGKYFKGEHPIASSDDSYDTVKQDELWSWTLEYLSRDAAKKQKLESLV
;
A
#
# COMPACT_ATOMS: atom_id res chain seq x y z
N MET A 1 23.26 -16.88 -9.75
CA MET A 1 21.84 -17.06 -10.11
C MET A 1 21.37 -15.73 -10.66
N SER A 2 20.96 -15.67 -11.92
CA SER A 2 20.22 -14.53 -12.48
C SER A 2 18.74 -14.75 -12.18
N TYR A 3 18.03 -13.72 -11.71
CA TYR A 3 16.58 -13.81 -11.56
C TYR A 3 15.91 -13.51 -12.90
N GLU A 4 14.62 -13.83 -13.03
CA GLU A 4 13.83 -13.54 -14.23
C GLU A 4 13.06 -12.21 -14.10
N SER A 5 12.65 -11.86 -12.88
CA SER A 5 11.88 -10.64 -12.59
C SER A 5 12.15 -10.12 -11.18
N THR A 6 11.69 -8.90 -10.92
CA THR A 6 11.74 -8.27 -9.60
C THR A 6 10.33 -8.11 -9.02
N VAL A 7 10.16 -8.45 -7.74
CA VAL A 7 8.96 -8.12 -6.96
C VAL A 7 9.34 -7.13 -5.86
N ILE A 8 8.68 -5.98 -5.80
CA ILE A 8 8.96 -4.95 -4.80
C ILE A 8 7.80 -4.87 -3.80
N ILE A 9 8.12 -4.92 -2.50
CA ILE A 9 7.12 -4.89 -1.43
C ILE A 9 7.48 -3.77 -0.45
N THR A 10 6.65 -2.74 -0.36
CA THR A 10 6.84 -1.70 0.65
C THR A 10 6.37 -2.19 2.02
N GLY A 11 7.16 -1.96 3.07
CA GLY A 11 6.81 -2.37 4.43
C GLY A 11 6.86 -3.89 4.66
N GLY A 12 7.75 -4.59 3.97
CA GLY A 12 7.90 -6.06 4.05
C GLY A 12 8.67 -6.60 5.27
N THR A 13 8.94 -5.78 6.30
CA THR A 13 9.83 -6.18 7.41
C THR A 13 9.12 -6.91 8.54
N THR A 14 7.81 -6.69 8.70
CA THR A 14 6.99 -7.32 9.74
C THR A 14 5.56 -7.51 9.25
N GLY A 15 4.75 -8.25 10.01
CA GLY A 15 3.31 -8.30 9.82
C GLY A 15 2.89 -8.79 8.43
N LEU A 16 1.88 -8.13 7.86
CA LEU A 16 1.28 -8.46 6.56
C LEU A 16 2.32 -8.50 5.43
N GLY A 17 3.19 -7.48 5.36
CA GLY A 17 4.20 -7.37 4.32
C GLY A 17 5.28 -8.46 4.40
N TYR A 18 5.67 -8.87 5.62
CA TYR A 18 6.61 -9.97 5.83
C TYR A 18 6.04 -11.30 5.33
N GLU A 19 4.80 -11.61 5.71
CA GLU A 19 4.14 -12.84 5.28
C GLU A 19 3.90 -12.88 3.77
N CYS A 20 3.60 -11.72 3.16
CA CYS A 20 3.53 -11.56 1.70
C CYS A 20 4.90 -11.84 1.06
N ALA A 21 5.96 -11.18 1.52
CA ALA A 21 7.32 -11.37 1.01
C ALA A 21 7.78 -12.83 1.12
N ARG A 22 7.54 -13.45 2.28
CA ARG A 22 7.87 -14.86 2.53
C ARG A 22 7.11 -15.80 1.60
N THR A 23 5.82 -15.57 1.40
CA THR A 23 4.99 -16.38 0.51
C THR A 23 5.47 -16.28 -0.93
N ILE A 24 5.73 -15.06 -1.41
CA ILE A 24 6.23 -14.83 -2.77
C ILE A 24 7.62 -15.45 -2.95
N ALA A 25 8.55 -15.24 -2.00
CA ALA A 25 9.90 -15.80 -2.07
C ALA A 25 9.88 -17.32 -2.26
N LYS A 26 9.00 -18.03 -1.54
CA LYS A 26 8.83 -19.48 -1.65
C LYS A 26 8.17 -19.94 -2.95
N GLN A 27 7.19 -19.18 -3.46
CA GLN A 27 6.42 -19.57 -4.65
C GLN A 27 7.07 -19.13 -5.97
N LYS A 28 7.99 -18.16 -5.91
CA LYS A 28 8.69 -17.56 -7.05
C LYS A 28 10.21 -17.56 -6.82
N PRO A 29 10.85 -18.73 -6.68
CA PRO A 29 12.30 -18.82 -6.47
C PRO A 29 13.12 -18.15 -7.57
N GLU A 30 12.57 -18.05 -8.78
CA GLU A 30 13.14 -17.37 -9.95
C GLU A 30 13.07 -15.84 -9.90
N SER A 31 12.30 -15.26 -8.98
CA SER A 31 12.14 -13.81 -8.85
C SER A 31 13.01 -13.24 -7.73
N ARG A 32 13.51 -12.02 -7.92
CA ARG A 32 14.18 -11.22 -6.88
C ARG A 32 13.14 -10.46 -6.06
N ILE A 33 13.05 -10.71 -4.76
CA ILE A 33 12.11 -10.00 -3.87
C ILE A 33 12.85 -8.87 -3.16
N ILE A 34 12.43 -7.62 -3.39
CA ILE A 34 12.95 -6.44 -2.71
C ILE A 34 12.00 -6.03 -1.59
N ILE A 35 12.42 -6.25 -0.34
CA ILE A 35 11.78 -5.64 0.82
C ILE A 35 12.23 -4.18 0.89
N ALA A 36 11.29 -3.27 0.60
CA ALA A 36 11.51 -1.84 0.63
C ALA A 36 10.98 -1.23 1.94
N ALA A 37 11.86 -0.80 2.83
CA ALA A 37 11.47 -0.29 4.15
C ALA A 37 12.47 0.70 4.74
N ARG A 38 12.08 1.43 5.79
CA ARG A 38 12.92 2.45 6.43
C ARG A 38 14.12 1.87 7.17
N SER A 39 13.91 0.74 7.84
CA SER A 39 14.87 0.08 8.73
C SER A 39 14.50 -1.40 8.95
N ALA A 40 15.34 -2.14 9.66
CA ALA A 40 15.14 -3.54 10.06
C ALA A 40 14.94 -4.54 8.90
N GLY A 41 15.24 -4.16 7.66
CA GLY A 41 15.07 -5.08 6.53
C GLY A 41 16.08 -6.21 6.46
N ASN A 42 17.31 -6.02 6.94
CA ASN A 42 18.33 -7.08 6.93
C ASN A 42 17.94 -8.29 7.78
N GLU A 43 17.31 -8.06 8.94
CA GLU A 43 16.83 -9.14 9.81
C GLU A 43 15.68 -9.91 9.14
N ALA A 44 14.70 -9.20 8.58
CA ALA A 44 13.59 -9.81 7.86
C ALA A 44 14.06 -10.64 6.66
N VAL A 45 15.02 -10.11 5.87
CA VAL A 45 15.66 -10.82 4.76
C VAL A 45 16.35 -12.09 5.23
N ALA A 46 17.17 -12.01 6.28
CA ALA A 46 17.89 -13.15 6.81
C ALA A 46 16.93 -14.25 7.28
N ASN A 47 15.85 -13.88 7.97
CA ASN A 47 14.85 -14.82 8.45
C ASN A 47 14.11 -15.50 7.29
N ILE A 48 13.61 -14.73 6.31
CA ILE A 48 12.89 -15.31 5.16
C ILE A 48 13.79 -16.22 4.34
N ASN A 49 15.00 -15.78 4.01
CA ASN A 49 15.96 -16.59 3.26
C ASN A 49 16.31 -17.89 4.02
N LYS A 50 16.49 -17.82 5.35
CA LYS A 50 16.71 -19.00 6.19
C LYS A 50 15.50 -19.94 6.23
N GLU A 51 14.29 -19.41 6.41
CA GLU A 51 13.05 -20.19 6.47
C GLU A 51 12.72 -20.87 5.13
N THR A 52 13.04 -20.21 4.02
CA THR A 52 12.74 -20.71 2.66
C THR A 52 13.87 -21.57 2.09
N GLY A 53 15.09 -21.47 2.63
CA GLY A 53 16.28 -22.09 2.05
C GLY A 53 16.77 -21.42 0.77
N LEU A 54 16.35 -20.18 0.51
CA LEU A 54 16.64 -19.40 -0.70
C LEU A 54 17.49 -18.17 -0.37
N THR A 55 17.99 -17.48 -1.39
CA THR A 55 18.73 -16.22 -1.27
C THR A 55 18.13 -15.10 -2.13
N ASN A 56 16.85 -15.27 -2.50
CA ASN A 56 16.15 -14.41 -3.45
C ASN A 56 15.49 -13.17 -2.83
N VAL A 57 15.52 -13.03 -1.50
CA VAL A 57 15.05 -11.82 -0.82
C VAL A 57 16.22 -10.89 -0.52
N GLN A 58 16.05 -9.61 -0.81
CA GLN A 58 17.01 -8.53 -0.55
C GLN A 58 16.32 -7.33 0.09
N TYR A 59 17.10 -6.54 0.83
CA TYR A 59 16.63 -5.30 1.44
C TYR A 59 17.10 -4.10 0.63
N SER A 60 16.21 -3.13 0.45
CA SER A 60 16.59 -1.80 -0.03
C SER A 60 15.87 -0.73 0.78
N ARG A 61 16.61 0.27 1.25
CA ARG A 61 16.06 1.31 2.12
C ARG A 61 15.08 2.20 1.35
N LEU A 62 13.87 2.35 1.87
CA LEU A 62 12.82 3.22 1.36
C LEU A 62 12.09 3.91 2.51
N ASP A 63 12.07 5.24 2.49
CA ASP A 63 11.30 6.10 3.38
C ASP A 63 10.26 6.89 2.59
N LEU A 64 9.01 6.44 2.68
CA LEU A 64 7.87 7.07 2.00
C LEU A 64 7.52 8.47 2.55
N SER A 65 8.05 8.84 3.71
CA SER A 65 7.88 10.19 4.27
C SER A 65 8.91 11.21 3.75
N ASP A 66 9.86 10.76 2.93
CA ASP A 66 10.89 11.60 2.33
C ASP A 66 10.91 11.38 0.81
N LEU A 67 10.27 12.29 0.06
CA LEU A 67 10.16 12.17 -1.40
C LEU A 67 11.51 12.21 -2.11
N THR A 68 12.56 12.76 -1.50
CA THR A 68 13.93 12.68 -2.03
C THR A 68 14.43 11.23 -1.94
N ASN A 69 14.19 10.56 -0.81
CA ASN A 69 14.55 9.16 -0.65
C ASN A 69 13.75 8.24 -1.61
N VAL A 70 12.46 8.52 -1.81
CA VAL A 70 11.63 7.79 -2.79
C VAL A 70 12.21 7.90 -4.20
N ARG A 71 12.65 9.11 -4.62
CA ARG A 71 13.31 9.33 -5.92
C ARG A 71 14.62 8.56 -6.02
N SER A 72 15.48 8.63 -5.01
CA SER A 72 16.75 7.89 -4.99
C SER A 72 16.54 6.37 -5.02
N PHE A 73 15.51 5.87 -4.34
CA PHE A 73 15.15 4.45 -4.40
C PHE A 73 14.71 4.05 -5.81
N ALA A 74 13.81 4.82 -6.43
CA ALA A 74 13.33 4.51 -7.77
C ALA A 74 14.44 4.62 -8.82
N ASP A 75 15.32 5.63 -8.70
CA ASP A 75 16.50 5.78 -9.56
C ASP A 75 17.44 4.57 -9.46
N LYS A 76 17.72 4.10 -8.24
CA LYS A 76 18.49 2.86 -8.02
C LYS A 76 17.87 1.65 -8.70
N ILE A 77 16.55 1.47 -8.63
CA ILE A 77 15.86 0.31 -9.23
C ILE A 77 15.82 0.42 -10.76
N THR A 78 15.60 1.62 -11.29
CA THR A 78 15.42 1.84 -12.74
C THR A 78 16.74 1.84 -13.50
N THR A 79 17.81 2.36 -12.90
CA THR A 79 19.15 2.45 -13.52
C THR A 79 20.10 1.33 -13.11
N GLY A 80 19.82 0.66 -11.99
CA GLY A 80 20.62 -0.45 -11.49
C GLY A 80 20.36 -1.77 -12.21
N ASP A 81 21.16 -2.78 -11.86
CA ASP A 81 21.05 -4.15 -12.35
C ASP A 81 19.93 -4.92 -11.64
N PHE A 82 18.69 -4.52 -11.96
CA PHE A 82 17.46 -5.18 -11.55
C PHE A 82 16.69 -5.64 -12.77
N GLU A 83 16.12 -6.84 -12.68
CA GLU A 83 15.22 -7.39 -13.67
C GLU A 83 13.92 -6.55 -13.74
N PRO A 84 13.16 -6.62 -14.85
CA PRO A 84 11.85 -5.98 -14.95
C PRO A 84 10.93 -6.32 -13.76
N ILE A 85 10.09 -5.37 -13.37
CA ILE A 85 9.24 -5.50 -12.20
C ILE A 85 7.96 -6.25 -12.58
N SER A 86 7.80 -7.47 -12.07
CA SER A 86 6.61 -8.31 -12.26
C SER A 86 5.48 -7.99 -11.28
N ALA A 87 5.83 -7.54 -10.07
CA ALA A 87 4.84 -7.07 -9.11
C ALA A 87 5.35 -5.93 -8.22
N LEU A 88 4.47 -4.96 -7.98
CA LEU A 88 4.68 -3.85 -7.07
C LEU A 88 3.59 -3.83 -6.00
N VAL A 89 3.95 -4.21 -4.79
CA VAL A 89 3.06 -4.31 -3.64
C VAL A 89 3.25 -3.07 -2.75
N LEU A 90 2.36 -2.09 -2.91
CA LEU A 90 2.32 -0.82 -2.17
C LEU A 90 1.59 -1.03 -0.84
N ASN A 91 2.26 -1.71 0.08
CA ASN A 91 1.68 -2.20 1.32
C ASN A 91 1.94 -1.31 2.55
N ALA A 92 3.08 -0.63 2.61
CA ALA A 92 3.47 0.17 3.77
C ALA A 92 2.38 1.19 4.14
N GLY A 93 2.12 1.35 5.43
CA GLY A 93 1.21 2.37 5.90
C GLY A 93 1.40 2.64 7.37
N ILE A 94 1.00 3.84 7.78
CA ILE A 94 1.03 4.29 9.16
C ILE A 94 -0.36 4.80 9.57
N GLN A 95 -0.60 4.77 10.87
CA GLN A 95 -1.73 5.40 11.52
C GLN A 95 -1.18 6.13 12.74
N ILE A 96 -1.27 7.46 12.75
CA ILE A 96 -0.81 8.28 13.86
C ILE A 96 -2.07 8.67 14.66
N SER A 97 -2.15 8.24 15.92
CA SER A 97 -3.31 8.53 16.79
C SER A 97 -3.20 9.89 17.52
N GLY A 98 -1.99 10.46 17.59
CA GLY A 98 -1.71 11.72 18.29
C GLY A 98 -1.88 12.98 17.44
N ASP A 99 -1.10 14.01 17.79
CA ASP A 99 -1.11 15.29 17.09
C ASP A 99 -0.76 15.16 15.61
N ILE A 100 -1.20 16.14 14.82
CA ILE A 100 -0.84 16.26 13.41
C ILE A 100 0.67 16.42 13.32
N THR A 101 1.29 15.59 12.51
CA THR A 101 2.70 15.69 12.17
C THR A 101 2.86 15.92 10.68
N PHE A 102 4.01 16.45 10.29
CA PHE A 102 4.32 16.75 8.89
C PHE A 102 5.57 16.01 8.43
N THR A 103 5.57 15.62 7.16
CA THR A 103 6.74 15.10 6.46
C THR A 103 7.78 16.19 6.21
N LYS A 104 8.96 15.81 5.69
CA LYS A 104 9.98 16.77 5.24
C LYS A 104 9.52 17.70 4.10
N GLN A 105 8.47 17.32 3.39
CA GLN A 105 7.86 18.13 2.33
C GLN A 105 6.61 18.87 2.83
N GLU A 106 6.48 19.01 4.15
CA GLU A 106 5.50 19.87 4.83
C GLU A 106 4.03 19.49 4.57
N ILE A 107 3.77 18.22 4.23
CA ILE A 107 2.42 17.65 4.17
C ILE A 107 2.17 16.70 5.34
N GLU A 108 0.91 16.58 5.75
CA GLU A 108 0.49 15.69 6.85
C GLU A 108 1.03 14.26 6.66
N THR A 109 1.64 13.70 7.71
CA THR A 109 2.45 12.49 7.61
C THR A 109 1.67 11.26 7.17
N THR A 110 0.43 11.07 7.63
CA THR A 110 -0.40 9.91 7.27
C THR A 110 -0.75 9.91 5.80
N PHE A 111 -1.22 11.04 5.27
CA PHE A 111 -1.49 11.25 3.85
C PHE A 111 -0.21 11.17 3.00
N GLY A 112 0.87 11.79 3.48
CA GLY A 112 2.17 11.78 2.84
C GLY A 112 2.74 10.37 2.65
N VAL A 113 2.69 9.54 3.70
CA VAL A 113 3.21 8.17 3.66
C VAL A 113 2.28 7.20 2.93
N ASN A 114 0.99 7.19 3.28
CA ASN A 114 0.07 6.15 2.81
C ASN A 114 -0.30 6.34 1.33
N HIS A 115 -0.37 7.60 0.87
CA HIS A 115 -0.77 7.96 -0.49
C HIS A 115 0.35 8.61 -1.30
N VAL A 116 0.82 9.81 -0.93
CA VAL A 116 1.70 10.63 -1.81
C VAL A 116 3.04 9.94 -2.12
N GLY A 117 3.70 9.37 -1.11
CA GLY A 117 4.95 8.63 -1.27
C GLY A 117 4.79 7.40 -2.15
N HIS A 118 3.67 6.68 -2.01
CA HIS A 118 3.35 5.53 -2.85
C HIS A 118 3.00 5.92 -4.29
N ALA A 119 2.24 6.98 -4.49
CA ALA A 119 1.91 7.50 -5.81
C ALA A 119 3.21 7.90 -6.56
N LEU A 120 4.11 8.60 -5.88
CA LEU A 120 5.42 8.94 -6.47
C LEU A 120 6.23 7.69 -6.81
N LEU A 121 6.32 6.74 -5.87
CA LEU A 121 7.06 5.50 -6.08
C LEU A 121 6.53 4.73 -7.29
N LEU A 122 5.20 4.56 -7.37
CA LEU A 122 4.55 3.87 -8.47
C LEU A 122 4.91 4.54 -9.80
N LEU A 123 4.64 5.84 -9.94
CA LEU A 123 4.89 6.59 -11.16
C LEU A 123 6.36 6.47 -11.61
N LEU A 124 7.32 6.60 -10.70
CA LEU A 124 8.73 6.52 -11.04
C LEU A 124 9.20 5.12 -11.45
N LEU A 125 8.53 4.06 -10.96
CA LEU A 125 8.85 2.68 -11.30
C LEU A 125 8.11 2.17 -12.54
N MET A 126 7.09 2.89 -13.04
CA MET A 126 6.32 2.50 -14.23
C MET A 126 7.18 2.12 -15.44
N PRO A 127 8.25 2.87 -15.80
CA PRO A 127 9.11 2.51 -16.93
C PRO A 127 9.83 1.16 -16.81
N LYS A 128 9.92 0.59 -15.61
CA LYS A 128 10.60 -0.68 -15.31
C LYS A 128 9.61 -1.84 -15.13
N LEU A 129 8.30 -1.57 -15.16
CA LEU A 129 7.28 -2.61 -15.11
C LEU A 129 7.38 -3.50 -16.36
N GLU A 130 7.27 -4.80 -16.17
CA GLU A 130 7.17 -5.73 -17.30
C GLU A 130 5.75 -5.75 -17.90
N SER A 131 5.60 -6.47 -19.01
CA SER A 131 4.27 -6.74 -19.57
C SER A 131 3.44 -7.59 -18.60
N ASN A 132 2.21 -7.17 -18.32
CA ASN A 132 1.31 -7.80 -17.33
C ASN A 132 1.76 -7.69 -15.87
N ALA A 133 2.65 -6.74 -15.55
CA ALA A 133 3.02 -6.46 -14.17
C ALA A 133 1.79 -6.20 -13.27
N ARG A 134 1.87 -6.57 -12.00
CA ARG A 134 0.76 -6.45 -11.06
C ARG A 134 1.04 -5.42 -9.97
N ILE A 135 0.21 -4.40 -9.92
CA ILE A 135 0.26 -3.37 -8.89
C ILE A 135 -0.84 -3.68 -7.87
N VAL A 136 -0.46 -3.83 -6.61
CA VAL A 136 -1.41 -4.08 -5.51
C VAL A 136 -1.24 -3.01 -4.46
N ILE A 137 -2.31 -2.28 -4.15
CA ILE A 137 -2.32 -1.22 -3.15
C ILE A 137 -3.07 -1.69 -1.91
N THR A 138 -2.39 -1.70 -0.76
CA THR A 138 -3.04 -2.05 0.50
C THR A 138 -3.88 -0.86 1.00
N SER A 139 -5.20 -1.05 0.96
CA SER A 139 -6.19 -0.15 1.55
C SER A 139 -6.63 -0.71 2.93
N SER A 140 -7.90 -0.54 3.30
CA SER A 140 -8.53 -1.01 4.53
C SER A 140 -10.04 -0.87 4.42
N GLY A 141 -10.82 -1.75 5.05
CA GLY A 141 -12.28 -1.60 5.15
C GLY A 141 -12.73 -0.28 5.81
N THR A 142 -11.83 0.42 6.52
CA THR A 142 -12.08 1.74 7.12
C THR A 142 -12.36 2.85 6.11
N HIS A 143 -12.05 2.64 4.83
CA HIS A 143 -12.41 3.60 3.77
C HIS A 143 -13.92 3.66 3.51
N ASP A 144 -14.67 2.64 3.95
CA ASP A 144 -16.10 2.49 3.69
C ASP A 144 -16.92 2.55 4.96
N LEU A 145 -17.76 3.57 5.02
CA LEU A 145 -18.74 3.86 6.07
C LEU A 145 -19.65 2.64 6.32
N LYS A 146 -20.01 1.93 5.23
CA LYS A 146 -20.93 0.77 5.29
C LYS A 146 -20.29 -0.44 5.97
N GLN A 147 -18.96 -0.53 6.03
CA GLN A 147 -18.27 -1.66 6.66
C GLN A 147 -18.24 -1.56 8.20
N LYS A 148 -18.67 -0.44 8.79
CA LYS A 148 -18.77 -0.25 10.25
C LYS A 148 -17.51 -0.72 10.99
N SER A 149 -16.36 -0.23 10.55
CA SER A 149 -15.03 -0.66 11.02
C SER A 149 -14.75 -0.39 12.51
N GLY A 150 -15.61 0.38 13.20
CA GLY A 150 -15.38 0.85 14.56
C GLY A 150 -14.45 2.06 14.65
N LEU A 151 -13.92 2.53 13.51
CA LEU A 151 -13.17 3.78 13.40
C LEU A 151 -14.06 4.89 12.83
N PRO A 152 -13.73 6.17 13.09
CA PRO A 152 -14.40 7.29 12.45
C PRO A 152 -14.38 7.18 10.94
N ASP A 153 -15.48 7.62 10.38
CA ASP A 153 -15.79 7.63 8.96
C ASP A 153 -14.74 8.39 8.13
N ALA A 154 -14.34 7.81 6.99
CA ALA A 154 -13.49 8.50 6.02
C ALA A 154 -14.24 9.72 5.46
N ILE A 155 -13.59 10.88 5.51
CA ILE A 155 -14.11 12.13 4.95
C ILE A 155 -13.09 12.69 3.98
N TYR A 156 -13.40 12.59 2.68
CA TYR A 156 -12.63 13.21 1.63
C TYR A 156 -13.33 14.48 1.12
N LYS A 157 -12.70 15.64 1.35
CA LYS A 157 -13.14 16.93 0.79
C LYS A 157 -12.29 17.34 -0.39
N ARG A 158 -10.98 17.47 -0.17
CA ARG A 158 -9.95 17.83 -1.16
C ARG A 158 -8.59 17.30 -0.73
N ALA A 159 -7.74 16.92 -1.67
CA ALA A 159 -6.37 16.50 -1.38
C ALA A 159 -5.56 17.59 -0.65
N GLN A 160 -5.72 18.86 -1.04
CA GLN A 160 -5.05 19.99 -0.39
C GLN A 160 -5.33 20.08 1.13
N LEU A 161 -6.55 19.78 1.56
CA LEU A 161 -6.93 19.83 2.98
C LEU A 161 -6.41 18.64 3.79
N LEU A 162 -6.08 17.54 3.13
CA LEU A 162 -5.39 16.40 3.75
C LEU A 162 -3.91 16.71 3.89
N ALA A 163 -3.30 17.28 2.85
CA ALA A 163 -1.90 17.68 2.83
C ALA A 163 -1.61 18.80 3.84
N HIS A 164 -2.45 19.85 3.85
CA HIS A 164 -2.31 21.03 4.70
C HIS A 164 -3.62 21.28 5.46
N PRO A 165 -3.82 20.63 6.61
CA PRO A 165 -5.03 20.79 7.41
C PRO A 165 -5.24 22.23 7.87
N ASN A 166 -6.49 22.71 7.82
CA ASN A 166 -6.91 24.00 8.38
C ASN A 166 -7.57 23.80 9.76
N GLU A 167 -7.98 24.88 10.43
CA GLU A 167 -8.61 24.80 11.77
C GLU A 167 -9.83 23.88 11.85
N GLU A 168 -10.55 23.68 10.74
CA GLU A 168 -11.69 22.76 10.70
C GLU A 168 -11.23 21.31 10.55
N SER A 169 -10.33 21.02 9.60
CA SER A 169 -9.86 19.66 9.35
C SER A 169 -8.84 19.16 10.38
N THR A 170 -8.26 20.04 11.19
CA THR A 170 -7.45 19.64 12.34
C THR A 170 -8.28 18.90 13.41
N LYS A 171 -9.59 19.18 13.50
CA LYS A 171 -10.54 18.52 14.41
C LYS A 171 -10.73 17.02 14.14
N TYR A 172 -10.37 16.55 12.95
CA TYR A 172 -10.42 15.14 12.61
C TYR A 172 -9.39 14.37 13.44
N VAL A 173 -9.82 13.34 14.17
CA VAL A 173 -8.89 12.51 14.95
C VAL A 173 -7.99 11.67 14.03
N GLY A 174 -6.82 11.26 14.52
CA GLY A 174 -5.83 10.53 13.71
C GLY A 174 -6.37 9.27 13.01
N GLN A 175 -7.33 8.59 13.65
CA GLN A 175 -8.06 7.46 13.07
C GLN A 175 -8.86 7.84 11.81
N GLN A 176 -9.48 9.02 11.79
CA GLN A 176 -10.21 9.53 10.62
C GLN A 176 -9.27 9.87 9.47
N ARG A 177 -8.11 10.48 9.76
CA ARG A 177 -7.08 10.75 8.73
C ARG A 177 -6.58 9.46 8.10
N TYR A 178 -6.36 8.43 8.92
CA TYR A 178 -6.04 7.09 8.43
C TYR A 178 -7.13 6.55 7.52
N ALA A 179 -8.39 6.54 7.96
CA ALA A 179 -9.53 6.09 7.18
C ALA A 179 -9.62 6.82 5.82
N THR A 180 -9.50 8.15 5.81
CA THR A 180 -9.46 8.95 4.58
C THR A 180 -8.25 8.62 3.71
N SER A 181 -7.05 8.41 4.29
CA SER A 181 -5.88 8.00 3.50
C SER A 181 -6.08 6.65 2.81
N LYS A 182 -6.84 5.74 3.43
CA LYS A 182 -7.19 4.44 2.84
C LYS A 182 -8.24 4.56 1.74
N LEU A 183 -9.13 5.55 1.84
CA LEU A 183 -10.01 5.96 0.74
C LEU A 183 -9.20 6.54 -0.44
N CYS A 184 -8.20 7.39 -0.19
CA CYS A 184 -7.30 7.89 -1.23
C CYS A 184 -6.62 6.76 -2.00
N ASN A 185 -6.21 5.67 -1.33
CA ASN A 185 -5.65 4.50 -2.01
C ASN A 185 -6.64 3.85 -3.00
N VAL A 186 -7.93 3.75 -2.66
CA VAL A 186 -8.94 3.18 -3.56
C VAL A 186 -9.26 4.14 -4.71
N LEU A 187 -9.43 5.44 -4.40
CA LEU A 187 -9.60 6.49 -5.41
C LEU A 187 -8.45 6.48 -6.42
N TRP A 188 -7.21 6.37 -5.95
CA TRP A 188 -6.02 6.31 -6.79
C TRP A 188 -6.00 5.05 -7.66
N THR A 189 -6.33 3.88 -7.11
CA THR A 189 -6.45 2.63 -7.89
C THR A 189 -7.43 2.79 -9.06
N TYR A 190 -8.60 3.38 -8.83
CA TYR A 190 -9.61 3.57 -9.88
C TYR A 190 -9.24 4.68 -10.87
N ALA A 191 -8.62 5.76 -10.39
CA ALA A 191 -8.12 6.83 -11.26
C ALA A 191 -7.03 6.32 -12.23
N MET A 192 -6.09 5.49 -11.72
CA MET A 192 -5.07 4.82 -12.52
C MET A 192 -5.68 3.85 -13.52
N GLU A 193 -6.62 3.00 -13.09
CA GLU A 193 -7.26 2.02 -13.99
C GLU A 193 -8.03 2.72 -15.11
N ARG A 194 -8.79 3.78 -14.83
CA ARG A 194 -9.52 4.53 -15.85
C ARG A 194 -8.58 5.08 -16.93
N ARG A 195 -7.41 5.59 -16.54
CA ARG A 195 -6.42 6.15 -17.47
C ARG A 195 -5.73 5.05 -18.27
N ARG A 196 -5.31 3.97 -17.62
CA ARG A 196 -4.77 2.78 -18.29
C ARG A 196 -5.74 2.20 -19.31
N ALA A 197 -7.01 2.06 -18.94
CA ALA A 197 -8.04 1.50 -19.81
C ALA A 197 -8.41 2.41 -20.98
N ALA A 198 -8.08 3.71 -20.92
CA ALA A 198 -8.25 4.63 -22.04
C ALA A 198 -7.20 4.41 -23.15
N ASP A 199 -6.04 3.83 -22.81
CA ASP A 199 -5.00 3.44 -23.77
C ASP A 199 -4.44 2.04 -23.45
N PRO A 200 -5.21 0.96 -23.70
CA PRO A 200 -4.80 -0.40 -23.37
C PRO A 200 -3.63 -0.89 -24.22
N ALA A 201 -3.32 -0.23 -25.34
CA ALA A 201 -2.17 -0.57 -26.19
C ALA A 201 -0.85 -0.10 -25.56
N LYS A 202 -0.90 0.98 -24.77
CA LYS A 202 0.27 1.54 -24.08
C LYS A 202 0.67 0.75 -22.83
N HIS A 203 -0.29 0.15 -22.14
CA HIS A 203 -0.06 -0.44 -20.82
C HIS A 203 -0.83 -1.76 -20.59
N SER A 204 -0.09 -2.85 -20.37
CA SER A 204 -0.64 -4.18 -20.05
C SER A 204 -0.61 -4.54 -18.56
N TRP A 205 -0.07 -3.67 -17.70
CA TRP A 205 -0.07 -3.90 -16.25
C TRP A 205 -1.50 -3.85 -15.67
N THR A 206 -1.68 -4.38 -14.48
CA THR A 206 -2.95 -4.35 -13.74
C THR A 206 -2.78 -3.63 -12.42
N ILE A 207 -3.86 -3.05 -11.90
CA ILE A 207 -3.86 -2.38 -10.60
C ILE A 207 -5.10 -2.75 -9.79
N ASN A 208 -4.91 -3.20 -8.55
CA ASN A 208 -6.00 -3.54 -7.64
C ASN A 208 -5.73 -3.01 -6.24
N ALA A 209 -6.80 -2.80 -5.46
CA ALA A 209 -6.75 -2.45 -4.06
C ALA A 209 -7.19 -3.62 -3.18
N MET A 210 -6.67 -3.72 -1.97
CA MET A 210 -7.01 -4.80 -1.04
C MET A 210 -7.29 -4.29 0.37
N ASP A 211 -8.37 -4.78 0.98
CA ASP A 211 -8.57 -4.82 2.42
C ASP A 211 -7.92 -6.09 3.01
N PRO A 212 -6.87 -5.96 3.82
CA PRO A 212 -6.30 -7.11 4.52
C PRO A 212 -7.16 -7.56 5.72
N GLY A 213 -8.22 -6.82 6.05
CA GLY A 213 -9.07 -7.04 7.21
C GLY A 213 -8.39 -6.73 8.53
N LEU A 214 -9.12 -6.92 9.62
CA LEU A 214 -8.59 -6.67 10.96
C LEU A 214 -7.61 -7.79 11.33
N MET A 215 -6.37 -7.40 11.61
CA MET A 215 -5.31 -8.32 12.06
C MET A 215 -4.82 -7.89 13.45
N PRO A 216 -5.46 -8.39 14.52
CA PRO A 216 -4.99 -8.16 15.88
C PRO A 216 -3.56 -8.64 16.06
N GLY A 217 -2.71 -7.83 16.72
CA GLY A 217 -1.29 -8.14 16.95
C GLY A 217 -0.30 -7.58 15.92
N THR A 218 -0.78 -6.85 14.90
CA THR A 218 0.09 -6.09 13.99
C THR A 218 0.57 -4.78 14.60
N GLY A 219 1.71 -4.26 14.11
CA GLY A 219 2.29 -2.98 14.57
C GLY A 219 1.51 -1.72 14.18
N LEU A 220 0.34 -1.85 13.52
CA LEU A 220 -0.52 -0.71 13.14
C LEU A 220 -1.04 0.07 14.36
N ALA A 221 -1.14 -0.59 15.52
CA ALA A 221 -1.58 -0.01 16.79
C ALA A 221 -0.41 0.35 17.74
N ARG A 222 0.80 0.62 17.22
CA ARG A 222 2.00 0.82 18.05
C ARG A 222 1.90 1.98 19.05
N ASP A 223 1.03 2.94 18.78
CA ASP A 223 0.85 4.15 19.61
C ASP A 223 -0.35 4.06 20.57
N TYR A 224 -1.02 2.91 20.68
CA TYR A 224 -2.04 2.69 21.73
C TYR A 224 -1.34 2.45 23.07
N GLY A 225 -1.87 3.02 24.15
CA GLY A 225 -1.27 2.92 25.50
C GLY A 225 -0.89 1.49 25.88
N ALA A 226 0.19 1.32 26.66
CA ALA A 226 0.88 0.04 26.89
C ALA A 226 -0.03 -1.15 27.27
N VAL A 227 -1.12 -0.88 28.01
CA VAL A 227 -2.13 -1.89 28.38
C VAL A 227 -2.96 -2.35 27.18
N LEU A 228 -3.46 -1.43 26.35
CA LEU A 228 -4.15 -1.77 25.11
C LEU A 228 -3.22 -2.48 24.14
N TRP A 229 -1.95 -2.05 24.03
CA TRP A 229 -0.93 -2.73 23.23
C TRP A 229 -0.69 -4.17 23.68
N PHE A 230 -0.62 -4.43 24.99
CA PHE A 230 -0.50 -5.77 25.56
C PHE A 230 -1.72 -6.64 25.24
N ILE A 231 -2.93 -6.11 25.42
CA ILE A 231 -4.19 -6.79 25.09
C ILE A 231 -4.25 -7.12 23.58
N TRP A 232 -3.89 -6.16 22.73
CA TRP A 232 -3.85 -6.31 21.26
C TRP A 232 -2.84 -7.34 20.80
N ARG A 233 -1.67 -7.44 21.46
CA ARG A 233 -0.56 -8.30 21.03
C ARG A 233 -0.62 -9.71 21.64
N GLN A 234 -1.11 -9.86 22.87
CA GLN A 234 -1.03 -11.11 23.62
C GLN A 234 -2.38 -11.80 23.81
N ILE A 235 -3.48 -11.06 23.85
CA ILE A 235 -4.79 -11.60 24.25
C ILE A 235 -5.71 -11.76 23.04
N LEU A 236 -5.88 -10.73 22.21
CA LEU A 236 -6.77 -10.79 21.04
C LEU A 236 -6.43 -11.90 20.02
N PRO A 237 -5.17 -12.17 19.67
CA PRO A 237 -4.84 -13.27 18.75
C PRO A 237 -5.25 -14.65 19.29
N ARG A 238 -5.26 -14.84 20.61
CA ARG A 238 -5.71 -16.10 21.23
C ARG A 238 -7.24 -16.23 21.27
N MET A 239 -7.95 -15.11 21.19
CA MET A 239 -9.43 -15.05 21.17
C MET A 239 -10.03 -14.96 19.75
N LEU A 240 -9.20 -15.02 18.71
CA LEU A 240 -9.59 -14.95 17.29
C LEU A 240 -10.83 -15.79 16.90
N PRO A 241 -10.95 -17.08 17.27
CA PRO A 241 -12.12 -17.88 16.89
C PRO A 241 -13.43 -17.39 17.55
N ILE A 242 -13.34 -16.87 18.78
CA ILE A 242 -14.50 -16.32 19.52
C ILE A 242 -14.87 -14.93 18.98
N LEU A 243 -13.89 -14.10 18.62
CA LEU A 243 -14.10 -12.80 17.98
C LEU A 243 -14.72 -12.91 16.58
N ARG A 244 -14.30 -13.90 15.79
CA ARG A 244 -14.94 -14.24 14.49
C ARG A 244 -16.40 -14.65 14.67
N LEU A 245 -16.73 -15.32 15.77
CA LEU A 245 -18.08 -15.78 16.09
C LEU A 245 -18.98 -14.65 16.60
N LEU A 246 -18.45 -13.71 17.38
CA LEU A 246 -19.24 -12.72 18.14
C LEU A 246 -19.28 -11.31 17.54
N LEU A 247 -18.24 -10.85 16.82
CA LEU A 247 -18.07 -9.42 16.54
C LEU A 247 -17.97 -9.09 15.05
N PHE A 248 -17.14 -9.76 14.22
CA PHE A 248 -17.02 -9.47 12.78
C PHE A 248 -16.44 -10.65 11.94
N SER A 249 -16.95 -10.87 10.72
CA SER A 249 -16.49 -11.92 9.79
C SER A 249 -15.17 -11.61 9.06
N ASN A 250 -14.63 -10.39 9.18
CA ASN A 250 -13.43 -9.91 8.48
C ASN A 250 -12.19 -9.80 9.39
N ILE A 251 -11.98 -10.80 10.23
CA ILE A 251 -10.81 -10.88 11.11
C ILE A 251 -9.91 -11.99 10.59
N HIS A 252 -8.66 -11.67 10.29
CA HIS A 252 -7.71 -12.60 9.67
C HIS A 252 -6.44 -12.69 10.50
N THR A 253 -5.79 -13.86 10.43
CA THR A 253 -4.40 -13.97 10.86
C THR A 253 -3.52 -13.22 9.88
N THR A 254 -2.39 -12.68 10.37
CA THR A 254 -1.39 -12.03 9.53
C THR A 254 -0.92 -12.91 8.36
N GLY A 255 -0.81 -14.22 8.59
CA GLY A 255 -0.43 -15.19 7.57
C GLY A 255 -1.49 -15.39 6.49
N GLU A 256 -2.78 -15.43 6.85
CA GLU A 256 -3.88 -15.50 5.88
C GLU A 256 -3.90 -14.26 4.97
N SER A 257 -3.91 -13.07 5.57
CA SER A 257 -3.92 -11.82 4.79
C SER A 257 -2.64 -11.64 3.97
N GLY A 258 -1.48 -12.07 4.49
CA GLY A 258 -0.20 -12.05 3.77
C GLY A 258 -0.23 -12.94 2.53
N ARG A 259 -0.82 -14.14 2.63
CA ARG A 259 -1.03 -15.02 1.47
C ARG A 259 -2.01 -14.44 0.47
N ASN A 260 -3.09 -13.80 0.92
CA ASN A 260 -4.04 -13.14 0.03
C ASN A 260 -3.40 -11.96 -0.71
N LEU A 261 -2.54 -11.18 -0.04
CA LEU A 261 -1.77 -10.11 -0.67
C LEU A 261 -0.77 -10.66 -1.69
N ALA A 262 -0.08 -11.75 -1.36
CA ALA A 262 0.80 -12.46 -2.30
C ALA A 262 0.03 -13.02 -3.50
N ARG A 263 -1.15 -13.61 -3.29
CA ARG A 263 -2.02 -14.11 -4.36
C ARG A 263 -2.32 -13.01 -5.39
N LEU A 264 -2.70 -11.81 -4.93
CA LEU A 264 -2.93 -10.67 -5.83
C LEU A 264 -1.67 -10.30 -6.64
N ALA A 265 -0.50 -10.39 -6.02
CA ALA A 265 0.76 -10.06 -6.66
C ALA A 265 1.24 -11.10 -7.69
N ILE A 266 0.99 -12.41 -7.51
CA ILE A 266 1.66 -13.45 -8.31
C ILE A 266 0.79 -14.63 -8.81
N SER A 267 -0.45 -14.80 -8.34
CA SER A 267 -1.26 -15.99 -8.65
C SER A 267 -1.99 -15.92 -10.00
N ALA A 268 -2.05 -17.00 -10.78
CA ALA A 268 -2.66 -17.01 -12.11
C ALA A 268 -4.18 -16.71 -12.10
N ASP A 269 -4.88 -17.02 -11.02
CA ASP A 269 -6.34 -16.89 -10.91
C ASP A 269 -6.86 -15.43 -10.92
N VAL A 270 -5.98 -14.47 -10.69
CA VAL A 270 -6.27 -13.03 -10.77
C VAL A 270 -5.52 -12.34 -11.91
N GLN A 271 -4.96 -13.11 -12.84
CA GLN A 271 -4.29 -12.56 -14.02
C GLN A 271 -5.27 -11.75 -14.87
N GLY A 272 -4.85 -10.56 -15.31
CA GLY A 272 -5.67 -9.65 -16.11
C GLY A 272 -6.79 -8.94 -15.34
N VAL A 273 -7.03 -9.29 -14.07
CA VAL A 273 -7.99 -8.58 -13.23
C VAL A 273 -7.41 -7.22 -12.84
N SER A 274 -8.13 -6.14 -13.18
CA SER A 274 -7.72 -4.77 -12.87
C SER A 274 -8.91 -3.94 -12.38
N GLY A 275 -8.63 -2.87 -11.63
CA GLY A 275 -9.63 -1.94 -11.13
C GLY A 275 -10.57 -2.53 -10.07
N LYS A 276 -10.15 -3.56 -9.33
CA LYS A 276 -10.98 -4.20 -8.30
C LYS A 276 -10.50 -3.88 -6.89
N TYR A 277 -11.45 -3.93 -5.97
CA TYR A 277 -11.20 -3.87 -4.53
C TYR A 277 -11.46 -5.26 -3.94
N PHE A 278 -10.45 -5.85 -3.30
CA PHE A 278 -10.52 -7.19 -2.75
C PHE A 278 -10.67 -7.18 -1.24
N LYS A 279 -11.46 -8.12 -0.72
CA LYS A 279 -11.56 -8.45 0.69
C LYS A 279 -11.30 -9.94 0.86
N GLY A 280 -10.13 -10.27 1.39
CA GLY A 280 -9.63 -11.64 1.34
C GLY A 280 -9.43 -12.10 -0.11
N GLU A 281 -10.09 -13.18 -0.52
CA GLU A 281 -9.95 -13.76 -1.86
C GLU A 281 -10.91 -13.18 -2.90
N HIS A 282 -11.96 -12.48 -2.45
CA HIS A 282 -13.08 -12.08 -3.31
C HIS A 282 -13.03 -10.59 -3.66
N PRO A 283 -13.32 -10.21 -4.92
CA PRO A 283 -13.61 -8.84 -5.25
C PRO A 283 -14.97 -8.45 -4.65
N ILE A 284 -15.03 -7.26 -4.03
CA ILE A 284 -16.27 -6.68 -3.50
C ILE A 284 -16.40 -5.23 -3.99
N ALA A 285 -17.60 -4.66 -3.83
CA ALA A 285 -17.76 -3.22 -3.98
C ALA A 285 -17.00 -2.47 -2.87
N SER A 286 -16.36 -1.36 -3.22
CA SER A 286 -15.77 -0.40 -2.30
C SER A 286 -16.80 0.68 -1.93
N SER A 287 -16.39 1.68 -1.13
CA SER A 287 -17.27 2.78 -0.74
C SER A 287 -17.84 3.56 -1.93
N ASP A 288 -19.05 4.08 -1.80
CA ASP A 288 -19.69 4.89 -2.85
C ASP A 288 -18.80 6.08 -3.27
N ASP A 289 -18.16 6.71 -2.27
CA ASP A 289 -17.20 7.80 -2.44
C ASP A 289 -16.03 7.45 -3.35
N SER A 290 -15.60 6.18 -3.36
CA SER A 290 -14.49 5.75 -4.20
C SER A 290 -14.84 5.72 -5.69
N TYR A 291 -16.13 5.59 -6.05
CA TYR A 291 -16.60 5.59 -7.43
C TYR A 291 -16.87 7.00 -7.98
N ASP A 292 -16.80 8.04 -7.15
CA ASP A 292 -16.92 9.44 -7.57
C ASP A 292 -15.71 9.84 -8.43
N THR A 293 -15.94 9.97 -9.73
CA THR A 293 -14.90 10.32 -10.70
C THR A 293 -14.34 11.73 -10.47
N VAL A 294 -15.12 12.64 -9.90
CA VAL A 294 -14.66 14.01 -9.58
C VAL A 294 -13.63 13.95 -8.45
N LYS A 295 -13.89 13.15 -7.41
CA LYS A 295 -12.90 12.93 -6.31
C LYS A 295 -11.65 12.23 -6.82
N GLN A 296 -11.80 11.22 -7.69
CA GLN A 296 -10.67 10.53 -8.32
C GLN A 296 -9.79 11.51 -9.10
N ASP A 297 -10.40 12.37 -9.92
CA ASP A 297 -9.68 13.31 -10.77
C ASP A 297 -9.10 14.49 -9.98
N GLU A 298 -9.75 14.94 -8.88
CA GLU A 298 -9.18 15.93 -7.95
C GLU A 298 -7.95 15.40 -7.23
N LEU A 299 -8.04 14.19 -6.65
CA LEU A 299 -6.89 13.53 -6.02
C LEU A 299 -5.74 13.35 -7.02
N TRP A 300 -6.07 12.92 -8.23
CA TRP A 300 -5.11 12.72 -9.31
C TRP A 300 -4.35 14.00 -9.64
N SER A 301 -5.09 15.05 -10.01
CA SER A 301 -4.51 16.32 -10.45
C SER A 301 -3.68 16.97 -9.34
N TRP A 302 -4.19 16.99 -8.11
CA TRP A 302 -3.45 17.53 -6.98
C TRP A 302 -2.16 16.75 -6.74
N THR A 303 -2.22 15.41 -6.76
CA THR A 303 -1.04 14.57 -6.52
C THR A 303 0.02 14.81 -7.59
N LEU A 304 -0.35 14.84 -8.86
CA LEU A 304 0.61 15.10 -9.94
C LEU A 304 1.19 16.51 -9.89
N GLU A 305 0.36 17.51 -9.64
CA GLU A 305 0.82 18.90 -9.48
C GLU A 305 1.84 19.00 -8.35
N TYR A 306 1.51 18.47 -7.17
CA TYR A 306 2.39 18.46 -6.01
C TYR A 306 3.72 17.72 -6.27
N LEU A 307 3.67 16.56 -6.94
CA LEU A 307 4.86 15.75 -7.23
C LEU A 307 5.74 16.31 -8.35
N SER A 308 5.14 17.07 -9.27
CA SER A 308 5.84 17.58 -10.45
C SER A 308 6.79 18.73 -10.13
N ARG A 309 6.49 19.60 -9.16
CA ARG A 309 7.23 20.83 -8.82
C ARG A 309 7.36 21.86 -9.98
N ASP A 310 7.25 21.44 -11.24
CA ASP A 310 7.19 22.25 -12.45
C ASP A 310 6.39 21.55 -13.58
N ALA A 311 5.95 22.31 -14.59
CA ALA A 311 5.08 21.83 -15.66
C ALA A 311 5.72 20.74 -16.55
N ALA A 312 7.04 20.77 -16.77
CA ALA A 312 7.72 19.79 -17.62
C ALA A 312 7.79 18.41 -16.95
N LYS A 313 8.04 18.38 -15.64
CA LYS A 313 7.97 17.14 -14.84
C LYS A 313 6.55 16.63 -14.71
N LYS A 314 5.54 17.51 -14.73
CA LYS A 314 4.12 17.11 -14.73
C LYS A 314 3.80 16.33 -15.99
N GLN A 315 4.11 16.90 -17.16
CA GLN A 315 3.89 16.24 -18.45
C GLN A 315 4.64 14.90 -18.53
N LYS A 316 5.85 14.82 -17.97
CA LYS A 316 6.60 13.56 -17.87
C LYS A 316 5.90 12.54 -16.98
N LEU A 317 5.29 12.92 -15.86
CA LEU A 317 4.57 11.98 -15.00
C LEU A 317 3.24 11.56 -15.62
N GLU A 318 2.53 12.49 -16.25
CA GLU A 318 1.28 12.22 -16.97
C GLU A 318 1.50 11.27 -18.15
N SER A 319 2.62 11.39 -18.86
CA SER A 319 2.93 10.50 -19.98
C SER A 319 3.25 9.06 -19.56
N LEU A 320 3.46 8.79 -18.26
CA LEU A 320 3.73 7.45 -17.75
C LEU A 320 2.48 6.59 -17.57
N VAL A 321 1.29 7.22 -17.56
CA VAL A 321 -0.01 6.56 -17.33
C VAL A 321 -0.84 6.62 -18.61
#